data_AF-A0A2E0NGF9-F1
#
_entry.id   AF-A0A2E0NGF9-F1
#
_cell.length_a   1.000
_cell.length_b   1.000
_cell.length_c   1.000
_cell.angle_alpha   90.00
_cell.angle_beta   90.00
_cell.angle_gamma   90.00
#
_symmetry.space_group_name_H-M   'P 1'
#
loop_
_entity.id
_entity.type
_entity.pdbx_description
1 polymer ?
#
loop_
_entity_poly.entity_id
_entity_poly.type
_entity_poly.pdbx_seq_one_letter_code
_entity_poly.pdbx_strand_id
1 'polypeptide(L)'
;MRILVTGGGGFIGGYIVDRLLARGFFVRVIGRTPQPELTAKGVEFIPCDLMNTEAVCAACVGIDTVFHVAAKAGVWGSWDSFYQPNVVGSQSVLEACRRNNISRLVYTSTPSVVFNRRSIKGQDESMPYGRDWLCHYAHTKAIAEADLLAANCESLRVVALRPHLVFGPGDPHLLPRVIDSARAGRLKIIGDGENTVDVSYVGNVADAHLAAMDALINGHCAGKAYFVSQDEPVKLWPWINRILEGLGYPPIQQKIPLPVAYTAGAVCEAFWKCCRRMGEPPMTRFIAVELAKDHYYDIAAAKKDFNYRPTVGMNQAVGKTIADLKDRGY
;
A
#
# COMPACT_ATOMS: atom_id res chain seq x y z
N MET A 1 -15.36 17.59 12.31
CA MET A 1 -14.55 17.47 11.08
C MET A 1 -15.20 16.45 10.16
N ARG A 2 -15.25 16.74 8.86
CA ARG A 2 -15.82 15.90 7.80
C ARG A 2 -14.67 15.39 6.94
N ILE A 3 -14.58 14.07 6.80
CA ILE A 3 -13.43 13.41 6.20
C ILE A 3 -13.90 12.56 5.02
N LEU A 4 -13.21 12.68 3.89
CA LEU A 4 -13.43 11.81 2.75
C LEU A 4 -12.29 10.79 2.65
N VAL A 5 -12.63 9.52 2.48
CA VAL A 5 -11.65 8.45 2.25
C VAL A 5 -11.90 7.85 0.87
N THR A 6 -10.96 8.04 -0.05
CA THR A 6 -10.99 7.29 -1.32
C THR A 6 -10.51 5.87 -1.04
N GLY A 7 -11.21 4.86 -1.56
CA GLY A 7 -10.82 3.48 -1.31
C GLY A 7 -11.07 3.04 0.14
N GLY A 8 -12.01 3.69 0.84
CA GLY A 8 -12.41 3.34 2.21
C GLY A 8 -12.98 1.92 2.37
N GLY A 9 -13.40 1.28 1.28
CA GLY A 9 -13.75 -0.15 1.25
C GLY A 9 -12.61 -1.11 1.02
N GLY A 10 -11.40 -0.60 0.77
CA GLY A 10 -10.21 -1.41 0.55
C GLY A 10 -9.58 -1.84 1.87
N PHE A 11 -8.53 -2.65 1.78
CA PHE A 11 -7.86 -3.23 2.93
C PHE A 11 -7.35 -2.18 3.94
N ILE A 12 -6.50 -1.25 3.52
CA ILE A 12 -6.02 -0.16 4.40
C ILE A 12 -7.15 0.83 4.72
N GLY A 13 -7.95 1.17 3.70
CA GLY A 13 -9.01 2.17 3.81
C GLY A 13 -10.09 1.80 4.84
N GLY A 14 -10.46 0.52 4.95
CA GLY A 14 -11.46 0.05 5.92
C GLY A 14 -10.98 0.24 7.36
N TYR A 15 -9.71 -0.05 7.64
CA TYR A 15 -9.13 0.22 8.95
C TYR A 15 -9.06 1.71 9.26
N ILE A 16 -8.74 2.56 8.27
CA ILE A 16 -8.79 4.02 8.43
C ILE A 16 -10.21 4.48 8.76
N VAL A 17 -11.21 4.03 7.99
CA VAL A 17 -12.63 4.36 8.20
C VAL A 17 -13.07 3.96 9.60
N ASP A 18 -12.77 2.75 10.04
CA ASP A 18 -13.14 2.27 11.38
C ASP A 18 -12.52 3.15 12.48
N ARG A 19 -11.27 3.58 12.33
CA ARG A 19 -10.60 4.48 13.30
C ARG A 19 -11.19 5.89 13.28
N LEU A 20 -11.56 6.41 12.12
CA LEU A 20 -12.18 7.73 11.99
C LEU A 20 -13.58 7.76 12.60
N LEU A 21 -14.39 6.73 12.36
CA LEU A 21 -15.71 6.56 12.98
C LEU A 21 -15.61 6.43 14.50
N ALA A 22 -14.63 5.66 15.00
CA ALA A 22 -14.40 5.52 16.43
C ALA A 22 -14.03 6.85 17.12
N ARG A 23 -13.46 7.81 16.39
CA ARG A 23 -13.20 9.18 16.86
C ARG A 23 -14.39 10.13 16.71
N GLY A 24 -15.54 9.64 16.24
CA GLY A 24 -16.76 10.43 16.07
C GLY A 24 -16.73 11.40 14.88
N PHE A 25 -15.82 11.19 13.92
CA PHE A 25 -15.79 12.02 12.71
C PHE A 25 -16.92 11.63 11.76
N PHE A 26 -17.38 12.62 10.97
CA PHE A 26 -18.23 12.35 9.82
C PHE A 26 -17.35 11.77 8.71
N VAL A 27 -17.65 10.55 8.27
CA VAL A 27 -16.86 9.84 7.25
C VAL A 27 -17.69 9.67 5.99
N ARG A 28 -17.13 10.16 4.88
CA ARG A 28 -17.61 9.95 3.52
C ARG A 28 -16.64 9.04 2.79
N VAL A 29 -17.15 8.06 2.05
CA VAL A 29 -16.34 7.17 1.20
C VAL A 29 -16.80 7.30 -0.24
N ILE A 30 -15.84 7.42 -1.14
CA ILE A 30 -16.08 7.33 -2.59
C ILE A 30 -15.54 6.02 -3.15
N GLY A 31 -16.31 5.40 -4.03
CA GLY A 31 -15.95 4.17 -4.72
C GLY A 31 -16.91 3.86 -5.86
N ARG A 32 -16.52 2.97 -6.76
CA ARG A 32 -17.30 2.66 -7.98
C ARG A 32 -18.56 1.84 -7.71
N THR A 33 -18.47 0.90 -6.78
CA THR A 33 -19.54 -0.06 -6.48
C THR A 33 -20.10 0.23 -5.09
N PRO A 34 -21.43 0.18 -4.90
CA PRO A 34 -22.05 0.30 -3.58
C PRO A 34 -21.45 -0.67 -2.57
N GLN A 35 -21.30 -0.21 -1.33
CA GLN A 35 -20.74 -0.96 -0.20
C GLN A 35 -21.68 -0.87 1.01
N PRO A 36 -22.73 -1.72 1.05
CA PRO A 36 -23.74 -1.69 2.11
C PRO A 36 -23.14 -1.84 3.51
N GLU A 37 -22.04 -2.58 3.64
CA GLU A 37 -21.31 -2.78 4.90
C GLU A 37 -20.73 -1.47 5.47
N LEU A 38 -20.33 -0.52 4.62
CA LEU A 38 -19.90 0.80 5.07
C LEU A 38 -21.07 1.65 5.49
N THR A 39 -22.16 1.65 4.71
CA THR A 39 -23.37 2.42 5.04
C THR A 39 -23.99 1.94 6.36
N ALA A 40 -23.99 0.64 6.61
CA ALA A 40 -24.43 0.05 7.88
C ALA A 40 -23.60 0.52 9.09
N LYS A 41 -22.34 0.92 8.88
CA LYS A 41 -21.46 1.51 9.91
C LYS A 41 -21.65 3.03 10.10
N GLY A 42 -22.59 3.65 9.37
CA GLY A 42 -22.82 5.10 9.42
C GLY A 42 -21.93 5.93 8.49
N VAL A 43 -21.28 5.30 7.51
CA VAL A 43 -20.52 5.99 6.46
C VAL A 43 -21.46 6.55 5.40
N GLU A 44 -21.25 7.80 4.99
CA GLU A 44 -21.87 8.33 3.77
C GLU A 44 -21.11 7.80 2.55
N PHE A 45 -21.71 6.82 1.85
CA PHE A 45 -21.12 6.28 0.64
C PHE A 45 -21.63 7.02 -0.60
N ILE A 46 -20.72 7.50 -1.45
CA ILE A 46 -21.05 8.13 -2.73
C ILE A 46 -20.44 7.31 -3.88
N PRO A 47 -21.28 6.72 -4.76
CA PRO A 47 -20.80 6.11 -6.00
C PRO A 47 -20.07 7.16 -6.85
N CYS A 48 -18.79 6.93 -7.08
CA CYS A 48 -17.94 7.88 -7.79
C CYS A 48 -16.73 7.15 -8.38
N ASP A 49 -16.48 7.41 -9.66
CA ASP A 49 -15.24 7.02 -10.32
C ASP A 49 -14.20 8.13 -10.09
N LEU A 50 -13.03 7.76 -9.57
CA LEU A 50 -11.92 8.68 -9.34
C LEU A 50 -11.44 9.37 -10.62
N MET A 51 -11.66 8.76 -11.78
CA MET A 51 -11.29 9.34 -13.07
C MET A 51 -12.29 10.42 -13.54
N ASN A 52 -13.43 10.58 -12.86
CA ASN A 52 -14.41 11.62 -13.13
C ASN A 52 -14.20 12.80 -12.17
N THR A 53 -13.38 13.77 -12.58
CA THR A 53 -13.03 14.94 -11.77
C THR A 53 -14.25 15.69 -11.24
N GLU A 54 -15.30 15.89 -12.05
CA GLU A 54 -16.49 16.62 -11.60
C GLU A 54 -17.25 15.86 -10.51
N ALA A 55 -17.38 14.53 -10.65
CA ALA A 55 -17.99 13.70 -9.62
C ALA A 55 -17.17 13.71 -8.32
N VAL A 56 -15.84 13.65 -8.41
CA VAL A 56 -14.95 13.75 -7.24
C VAL A 56 -15.08 15.13 -6.58
N CYS A 57 -15.15 16.21 -7.36
CA CYS A 57 -15.36 17.56 -6.84
C CYS A 57 -16.70 17.68 -6.11
N ALA A 58 -17.78 17.14 -6.67
CA ALA A 58 -19.10 17.13 -6.04
C ALA A 58 -19.10 16.33 -4.72
N ALA A 59 -18.42 15.17 -4.69
CA ALA A 59 -18.28 14.37 -3.48
C ALA A 59 -17.41 15.04 -2.39
N CYS A 60 -16.56 15.99 -2.78
CA CYS A 60 -15.69 16.74 -1.87
C CYS A 60 -16.34 17.97 -1.23
N VAL A 61 -17.59 18.31 -1.57
CA VAL A 61 -18.28 19.48 -0.99
C VAL A 61 -18.41 19.33 0.53
N GLY A 62 -17.92 20.34 1.25
CA GLY A 62 -17.94 20.40 2.71
C GLY A 62 -16.99 19.44 3.41
N ILE A 63 -15.94 18.96 2.74
CA ILE A 63 -14.92 18.09 3.33
C ILE A 63 -13.74 18.92 3.86
N ASP A 64 -13.26 18.59 5.06
CA ASP A 64 -12.11 19.25 5.69
C ASP A 64 -10.79 18.56 5.38
N THR A 65 -10.81 17.24 5.17
CA THR A 65 -9.62 16.40 5.02
C THR A 65 -9.90 15.21 4.12
N VAL A 66 -8.97 14.90 3.22
CA VAL A 66 -9.03 13.72 2.35
C VAL A 66 -7.95 12.73 2.72
N PHE A 67 -8.34 11.46 2.88
CA PHE A 67 -7.42 10.31 2.83
C PHE A 67 -7.51 9.70 1.43
N HIS A 68 -6.46 9.88 0.63
CA HIS A 68 -6.39 9.30 -0.71
C HIS A 68 -5.68 7.94 -0.65
N VAL A 69 -6.46 6.88 -0.43
CA VAL A 69 -5.97 5.50 -0.25
C VAL A 69 -6.20 4.65 -1.50
N ALA A 70 -7.18 5.02 -2.32
CA ALA A 70 -7.49 4.31 -3.55
C ALA A 70 -6.32 4.33 -4.54
N ALA A 71 -5.95 3.15 -5.01
CA ALA A 71 -5.03 2.95 -6.11
C ALA A 71 -5.29 1.58 -6.73
N LYS A 72 -4.91 1.39 -7.99
CA LYS A 72 -4.68 0.05 -8.53
C LYS A 72 -3.30 -0.40 -8.10
N ALA A 73 -3.25 -1.35 -7.17
CA ALA A 73 -2.05 -2.10 -6.83
C ALA A 73 -1.88 -3.33 -7.74
N GLY A 74 -0.66 -3.87 -7.78
CA GLY A 74 -0.35 -5.09 -8.54
C GLY A 74 0.98 -5.01 -9.27
N VAL A 75 1.50 -6.15 -9.70
CA VAL A 75 2.82 -6.25 -10.33
C VAL A 75 2.76 -6.31 -11.86
N TRP A 76 1.56 -6.48 -12.43
CA TRP A 76 1.36 -6.72 -13.86
C TRP A 76 0.07 -6.10 -14.40
N GLY A 77 0.11 -5.64 -15.64
CA GLY A 77 -0.98 -4.96 -16.34
C GLY A 77 -0.44 -3.97 -17.37
N SER A 78 -1.33 -3.38 -18.17
CA SER A 78 -0.95 -2.32 -19.11
C SER A 78 -0.63 -1.02 -18.36
N TRP A 79 0.20 -0.16 -18.95
CA TRP A 79 0.48 1.18 -18.44
C TRP A 79 -0.81 1.94 -18.09
N ASP A 80 -1.73 2.06 -19.04
CA ASP A 80 -2.98 2.80 -18.85
C ASP A 80 -3.81 2.27 -17.69
N SER A 81 -3.81 0.96 -17.50
CA SER A 81 -4.57 0.34 -16.41
C SER A 81 -4.09 0.78 -15.02
N PHE A 82 -2.82 1.20 -14.88
CA PHE A 82 -2.28 1.79 -13.67
C PHE A 82 -2.31 3.32 -13.72
N TYR A 83 -1.96 3.91 -14.85
CA TYR A 83 -1.84 5.36 -15.00
C TYR A 83 -3.17 6.07 -14.75
N GLN A 84 -4.26 5.55 -15.32
CA GLN A 84 -5.59 6.14 -15.16
C GLN A 84 -6.03 6.22 -13.68
N PRO A 85 -6.13 5.12 -12.92
CA PRO A 85 -6.55 5.22 -11.51
C PRO A 85 -5.50 5.87 -10.60
N ASN A 86 -4.20 5.66 -10.84
CA ASN A 86 -3.17 6.10 -9.90
C ASN A 86 -2.73 7.55 -10.14
N VAL A 87 -2.61 7.98 -11.40
CA VAL A 87 -2.16 9.35 -11.74
C VAL A 87 -3.36 10.25 -11.98
N VAL A 88 -4.21 9.92 -12.96
CA VAL A 88 -5.38 10.76 -13.28
C VAL A 88 -6.34 10.82 -12.09
N GLY A 89 -6.59 9.70 -11.43
CA GLY A 89 -7.40 9.68 -10.20
C GLY A 89 -6.83 10.54 -9.06
N SER A 90 -5.50 10.55 -8.88
CA SER A 90 -4.84 11.43 -7.90
C SER A 90 -4.99 12.91 -8.28
N GLN A 91 -4.87 13.23 -9.57
CA GLN A 91 -5.05 14.59 -10.08
C GLN A 91 -6.49 15.08 -9.90
N SER A 92 -7.49 14.22 -10.10
CA SER A 92 -8.89 14.53 -9.81
C SER A 92 -9.14 14.82 -8.33
N VAL A 93 -8.51 14.06 -7.42
CA VAL A 93 -8.56 14.34 -5.97
C VAL A 93 -7.89 15.68 -5.64
N LEU A 94 -6.73 15.95 -6.23
CA LEU A 94 -6.03 17.21 -6.03
C LEU A 94 -6.87 18.42 -6.50
N GLU A 95 -7.51 18.31 -7.66
CA GLU A 95 -8.41 19.34 -8.19
C GLU A 95 -9.62 19.54 -7.28
N ALA A 96 -10.20 18.45 -6.76
CA ALA A 96 -11.30 18.53 -5.82
C ALA A 96 -10.90 19.20 -4.51
N CYS A 97 -9.68 18.96 -4.02
CA CYS A 97 -9.14 19.68 -2.86
C CYS A 97 -9.07 21.19 -3.11
N ARG A 98 -8.58 21.61 -4.28
CA ARG A 98 -8.50 23.04 -4.66
C ARG A 98 -9.86 23.69 -4.76
N ARG A 99 -10.80 23.10 -5.52
CA ARG A 99 -12.13 23.68 -5.76
C ARG A 99 -12.99 23.78 -4.50
N ASN A 100 -12.80 22.87 -3.55
CA ASN A 100 -13.58 22.81 -2.32
C ASN A 100 -12.86 23.41 -1.10
N ASN A 101 -11.69 24.05 -1.29
CA ASN A 101 -10.88 24.62 -0.21
C ASN A 101 -10.55 23.60 0.91
N ILE A 102 -10.32 22.34 0.53
CA ILE A 102 -9.89 21.30 1.46
C ILE A 102 -8.46 21.62 1.88
N SER A 103 -8.22 21.62 3.19
CA SER A 103 -6.93 22.09 3.73
C SER A 103 -5.92 20.99 4.02
N ARG A 104 -6.31 19.73 3.96
CA ARG A 104 -5.47 18.57 4.31
C ARG A 104 -5.68 17.38 3.39
N LEU A 105 -4.58 16.80 2.92
CA LEU A 105 -4.54 15.58 2.12
C LEU A 105 -3.51 14.60 2.70
N VAL A 106 -3.97 13.43 3.13
CA VAL A 106 -3.13 12.29 3.51
C VAL A 106 -3.16 11.29 2.36
N TYR A 107 -2.03 11.08 1.71
CA TYR A 107 -1.90 10.18 0.56
C TYR A 107 -1.22 8.87 0.96
N THR A 108 -1.85 7.74 0.61
CA THR A 108 -1.22 6.42 0.73
C THR A 108 -0.37 6.15 -0.51
N SER A 109 0.93 6.30 -0.37
CA SER A 109 1.94 5.94 -1.36
C SER A 109 2.49 4.53 -1.09
N THR A 110 3.74 4.25 -1.48
CA THR A 110 4.40 2.95 -1.32
C THR A 110 5.92 3.09 -1.36
N PRO A 111 6.68 2.23 -0.67
CA PRO A 111 8.14 2.25 -0.79
C PRO A 111 8.65 1.93 -2.19
N SER A 112 7.83 1.28 -3.03
CA SER A 112 8.19 1.03 -4.43
C SER A 112 8.45 2.30 -5.24
N VAL A 113 8.04 3.50 -4.78
CA VAL A 113 8.36 4.76 -5.47
C VAL A 113 9.86 5.09 -5.47
N VAL A 114 10.67 4.46 -4.60
CA VAL A 114 12.14 4.60 -4.60
C VAL A 114 12.84 3.36 -5.16
N PHE A 115 12.10 2.44 -5.80
CA PHE A 115 12.64 1.21 -6.35
C PHE A 115 13.75 1.48 -7.38
N ASN A 116 14.93 0.89 -7.16
CA ASN A 116 16.10 1.07 -8.02
C ASN A 116 16.81 -0.26 -8.36
N ARG A 117 16.10 -1.39 -8.19
CA ARG A 117 16.61 -2.76 -8.37
C ARG A 117 17.78 -3.14 -7.44
N ARG A 118 18.18 -2.33 -6.46
CA ARG A 118 19.24 -2.67 -5.49
C ARG A 118 18.63 -2.95 -4.12
N SER A 119 19.40 -3.58 -3.24
CA SER A 119 18.99 -3.73 -1.84
C SER A 119 18.91 -2.37 -1.18
N ILE A 120 17.85 -2.14 -0.41
CA ILE A 120 17.64 -0.96 0.43
C ILE A 120 17.73 -1.43 1.88
N LYS A 121 18.63 -0.81 2.64
CA LYS A 121 19.04 -1.20 3.99
C LYS A 121 19.04 0.01 4.91
N GLY A 122 17.87 0.36 5.42
CA GLY A 122 17.70 1.44 6.40
C GLY A 122 17.94 2.83 5.80
N GLN A 123 17.71 3.02 4.50
CA GLN A 123 17.69 4.37 3.93
C GLN A 123 16.36 5.08 4.28
N ASP A 124 16.42 6.40 4.32
CA ASP A 124 15.31 7.30 4.67
C ASP A 124 14.69 7.98 3.43
N GLU A 125 13.81 8.95 3.65
CA GLU A 125 13.05 9.62 2.59
C GLU A 125 13.88 10.57 1.73
N SER A 126 15.18 10.75 2.01
CA SER A 126 16.11 11.48 1.12
C SER A 126 16.40 10.73 -0.18
N MET A 127 16.05 9.44 -0.25
CA MET A 127 16.17 8.65 -1.46
C MET A 127 15.43 9.29 -2.64
N PRO A 128 16.06 9.38 -3.81
CA PRO A 128 15.37 9.87 -5.00
C PRO A 128 14.29 8.87 -5.44
N TYR A 129 13.31 9.37 -6.19
CA TYR A 129 12.39 8.50 -6.92
C TYR A 129 13.16 7.49 -7.79
N GLY A 130 12.56 6.31 -7.91
CA GLY A 130 13.10 5.19 -8.66
C GLY A 130 13.35 5.49 -10.13
N ARG A 131 14.12 4.62 -10.76
CA ARG A 131 14.45 4.65 -12.20
C ARG A 131 14.39 3.22 -12.74
N ASP A 132 14.35 3.08 -14.06
CA ASP A 132 14.37 1.78 -14.74
C ASP A 132 13.29 0.80 -14.22
N TRP A 133 12.06 1.29 -14.15
CA TRP A 133 10.93 0.61 -13.56
C TRP A 133 10.70 -0.80 -14.14
N LEU A 134 10.65 -1.79 -13.24
CA LEU A 134 10.22 -3.16 -13.59
C LEU A 134 8.70 -3.35 -13.42
N CYS A 135 8.02 -2.38 -12.82
CA CYS A 135 6.60 -2.43 -12.53
C CYS A 135 5.95 -1.06 -12.78
N HIS A 136 4.85 -1.03 -13.54
CA HIS A 136 4.11 0.19 -13.84
C HIS A 136 3.42 0.78 -12.60
N TYR A 137 3.03 -0.04 -11.62
CA TYR A 137 2.48 0.43 -10.35
C TYR A 137 3.46 1.38 -9.64
N ALA A 138 4.70 0.94 -9.44
CA ALA A 138 5.74 1.73 -8.78
C ALA A 138 5.95 3.09 -9.48
N HIS A 139 6.05 3.07 -10.81
CA HIS A 139 6.23 4.28 -11.61
C HIS A 139 5.04 5.25 -11.47
N THR A 140 3.81 4.75 -11.64
CA THR A 140 2.61 5.60 -11.57
C THR A 140 2.37 6.17 -10.17
N LYS A 141 2.70 5.41 -9.11
CA LYS A 141 2.65 5.93 -7.73
C LYS A 141 3.72 6.97 -7.47
N ALA A 142 4.90 6.87 -8.08
CA ALA A 142 5.95 7.88 -7.97
C ALA A 142 5.55 9.20 -8.63
N ILE A 143 4.93 9.14 -9.82
CA ILE A 143 4.37 10.32 -10.51
C ILE A 143 3.31 10.99 -9.61
N ALA A 144 2.34 10.22 -9.12
CA ALA A 144 1.28 10.74 -8.27
C ALA A 144 1.80 11.31 -6.94
N GLU A 145 2.76 10.66 -6.29
CA GLU A 145 3.37 11.19 -5.05
C GLU A 145 4.06 12.54 -5.32
N ALA A 146 4.82 12.64 -6.40
CA ALA A 146 5.50 13.89 -6.77
C ALA A 146 4.49 15.02 -7.06
N ASP A 147 3.46 14.75 -7.86
CA ASP A 147 2.41 15.72 -8.20
C ASP A 147 1.67 16.23 -6.95
N LEU A 148 1.31 15.31 -6.03
CA LEU A 148 0.58 15.64 -4.81
C LEU A 148 1.46 16.42 -3.82
N LEU A 149 2.71 16.01 -3.61
CA LEU A 149 3.63 16.73 -2.71
C LEU A 149 3.99 18.11 -3.25
N ALA A 150 4.16 18.26 -4.57
CA ALA A 150 4.39 19.55 -5.21
C ALA A 150 3.21 20.52 -5.07
N ALA A 151 2.01 20.00 -4.79
CA ALA A 151 0.83 20.82 -4.55
C ALA A 151 0.69 21.32 -3.10
N ASN A 152 1.60 20.94 -2.20
CA ASN A 152 1.62 21.42 -0.83
C ASN A 152 1.86 22.94 -0.77
N CYS A 153 0.96 23.66 -0.12
CA CYS A 153 1.06 25.11 0.08
C CYS A 153 0.32 25.54 1.36
N GLU A 154 0.21 26.85 1.61
CA GLU A 154 -0.47 27.37 2.81
C GLU A 154 -1.95 26.95 2.91
N SER A 155 -2.64 26.86 1.77
CA SER A 155 -4.06 26.50 1.71
C SER A 155 -4.32 24.99 1.68
N LEU A 156 -3.34 24.17 1.25
CA LEU A 156 -3.45 22.72 1.19
C LEU A 156 -2.17 22.07 1.72
N ARG A 157 -2.28 21.41 2.87
CA ARG A 157 -1.18 20.64 3.46
C ARG A 157 -1.26 19.19 3.03
N VAL A 158 -0.19 18.68 2.46
CA VAL A 158 -0.13 17.32 1.91
C VAL A 158 0.92 16.49 2.64
N VAL A 159 0.62 15.24 2.97
CA VAL A 159 1.61 14.25 3.44
C VAL A 159 1.44 12.95 2.68
N ALA A 160 2.55 12.30 2.34
CA ALA A 160 2.55 10.98 1.71
C ALA A 160 3.11 9.92 2.67
N LEU A 161 2.41 8.80 2.82
CA LEU A 161 2.85 7.67 3.63
C LEU A 161 3.17 6.47 2.74
N ARG A 162 4.33 5.86 2.94
CA ARG A 162 4.86 4.71 2.17
C ARG A 162 4.84 3.46 3.05
N PRO A 163 3.67 2.84 3.29
CA PRO A 163 3.59 1.59 4.06
C PRO A 163 4.16 0.42 3.27
N HIS A 164 4.99 -0.41 3.92
CA HIS A 164 5.62 -1.56 3.27
C HIS A 164 4.91 -2.89 3.55
N LEU A 165 4.72 -3.71 2.51
CA LEU A 165 4.16 -5.08 2.58
C LEU A 165 3.08 -5.24 3.67
N VAL A 166 1.96 -4.55 3.46
CA VAL A 166 0.89 -4.50 4.46
C VAL A 166 0.20 -5.85 4.60
N PHE A 167 0.09 -6.36 5.82
CA PHE A 167 -0.54 -7.64 6.15
C PHE A 167 -1.46 -7.50 7.38
N GLY A 168 -2.36 -8.47 7.57
CA GLY A 168 -3.31 -8.45 8.68
C GLY A 168 -4.63 -9.16 8.36
N PRO A 169 -5.55 -9.24 9.31
CA PRO A 169 -6.91 -9.72 9.07
C PRO A 169 -7.58 -8.98 7.92
N GLY A 170 -8.18 -9.73 6.98
CA GLY A 170 -8.79 -9.16 5.79
C GLY A 170 -7.81 -8.86 4.64
N ASP A 171 -6.54 -9.26 4.72
CA ASP A 171 -5.59 -9.15 3.59
C ASP A 171 -6.19 -9.84 2.35
N PRO A 172 -6.45 -9.10 1.26
CA PRO A 172 -7.10 -9.65 0.08
C PRO A 172 -6.10 -10.25 -0.91
N HIS A 173 -4.80 -9.95 -0.80
CA HIS A 173 -3.86 -10.12 -1.90
C HIS A 173 -2.51 -10.68 -1.50
N LEU A 174 -1.82 -10.15 -0.48
CA LEU A 174 -0.41 -10.47 -0.26
C LEU A 174 -0.25 -11.91 0.24
N LEU A 175 -0.75 -12.19 1.44
CA LEU A 175 -0.64 -13.53 2.04
C LEU A 175 -1.44 -14.60 1.29
N PRO A 176 -2.70 -14.34 0.85
CA PRO A 176 -3.41 -15.26 -0.05
C PRO A 176 -2.57 -15.77 -1.23
N ARG A 177 -1.94 -14.86 -1.98
CA ARG A 177 -1.13 -15.22 -3.15
C ARG A 177 0.12 -16.01 -2.77
N VAL A 178 0.77 -15.66 -1.65
CA VAL A 178 1.93 -16.40 -1.13
C VAL A 178 1.52 -17.83 -0.75
N ILE A 179 0.40 -17.99 -0.04
CA ILE A 179 -0.13 -19.29 0.39
C ILE A 179 -0.54 -20.13 -0.82
N ASP A 180 -1.25 -19.56 -1.78
CA ASP A 180 -1.65 -20.26 -3.01
C ASP A 180 -0.43 -20.73 -3.84
N SER A 181 0.62 -19.91 -3.89
CA SER A 181 1.88 -20.27 -4.54
C SER A 181 2.62 -21.40 -3.79
N ALA A 182 2.62 -21.35 -2.46
CA ALA A 182 3.20 -22.38 -1.61
C ALA A 182 2.45 -23.72 -1.76
N ARG A 183 1.12 -23.71 -1.67
CA ARG A 183 0.25 -24.90 -1.84
C ARG A 183 0.41 -25.56 -3.20
N ALA A 184 0.66 -24.75 -4.24
CA ALA A 184 0.91 -25.25 -5.58
C ALA A 184 2.36 -25.72 -5.82
N GLY A 185 3.24 -25.68 -4.82
CA GLY A 185 4.67 -26.03 -4.95
C GLY A 185 5.46 -25.07 -5.84
N ARG A 186 4.94 -23.86 -6.09
CA ARG A 186 5.54 -22.86 -6.99
C ARG A 186 6.39 -21.84 -6.24
N LEU A 187 6.15 -21.65 -4.94
CA LEU A 187 6.95 -20.75 -4.12
C LEU A 187 8.28 -21.40 -3.74
N LYS A 188 9.39 -20.72 -4.06
CA LYS A 188 10.75 -21.13 -3.74
C LYS A 188 11.50 -19.94 -3.15
N ILE A 189 12.44 -20.21 -2.25
CA ILE A 189 13.36 -19.21 -1.72
C ILE A 189 14.19 -18.65 -2.88
N ILE A 190 14.17 -17.34 -3.09
CA ILE A 190 14.92 -16.70 -4.17
C ILE A 190 16.23 -16.15 -3.61
N GLY A 191 17.35 -16.48 -4.25
CA GLY A 191 18.68 -16.07 -3.79
C GLY A 191 19.17 -16.94 -2.62
N ASP A 192 19.90 -16.33 -1.69
CA ASP A 192 20.44 -17.00 -0.51
C ASP A 192 19.39 -17.23 0.59
N GLY A 193 18.28 -16.48 0.56
CA GLY A 193 17.20 -16.54 1.54
C GLY A 193 17.44 -15.71 2.79
N GLU A 194 18.48 -14.87 2.81
CA GLU A 194 18.88 -14.08 3.97
C GLU A 194 18.40 -12.63 3.89
N ASN A 195 17.51 -12.31 2.95
CA ASN A 195 17.02 -10.95 2.78
C ASN A 195 16.13 -10.49 3.94
N THR A 196 16.41 -9.28 4.42
CA THR A 196 15.65 -8.59 5.46
C THR A 196 14.68 -7.59 4.84
N VAL A 197 13.43 -7.59 5.28
CA VAL A 197 12.35 -6.79 4.71
C VAL A 197 11.52 -6.14 5.81
N ASP A 198 10.97 -4.96 5.53
CA ASP A 198 9.87 -4.44 6.36
C ASP A 198 8.54 -5.12 5.99
N VAL A 199 7.70 -5.39 6.99
CA VAL A 199 6.31 -5.77 6.79
C VAL A 199 5.47 -4.95 7.76
N SER A 200 4.26 -4.56 7.37
CA SER A 200 3.45 -3.61 8.15
C SER A 200 2.11 -4.18 8.54
N TYR A 201 1.78 -4.23 9.83
CA TYR A 201 0.44 -4.63 10.25
C TYR A 201 -0.57 -3.54 9.86
N VAL A 202 -1.64 -3.91 9.16
CA VAL A 202 -2.64 -2.98 8.62
C VAL A 202 -3.24 -2.04 9.67
N GLY A 203 -3.42 -2.53 10.90
CA GLY A 203 -3.90 -1.69 12.01
C GLY A 203 -2.93 -0.58 12.38
N ASN A 204 -1.62 -0.89 12.45
CA ASN A 204 -0.59 0.11 12.73
C ASN A 204 -0.41 1.07 11.55
N VAL A 205 -0.57 0.59 10.31
CA VAL A 205 -0.59 1.45 9.12
C VAL A 205 -1.74 2.45 9.20
N ALA A 206 -2.96 2.02 9.57
CA ALA A 206 -4.07 2.94 9.74
C ALA A 206 -3.82 3.94 10.88
N ASP A 207 -3.25 3.49 12.00
CA ASP A 207 -2.87 4.39 13.10
C ASP A 207 -1.83 5.44 12.65
N ALA A 208 -0.88 5.07 11.78
CA ALA A 208 0.07 6.01 11.18
C ALA A 208 -0.63 7.08 10.31
N HIS A 209 -1.65 6.69 9.54
CA HIS A 209 -2.44 7.61 8.73
C HIS A 209 -3.16 8.65 9.60
N LEU A 210 -3.77 8.20 10.71
CA LEU A 210 -4.44 9.11 11.63
C LEU A 210 -3.44 10.01 12.37
N ALA A 211 -2.29 9.48 12.79
CA ALA A 211 -1.24 10.28 13.41
C ALA A 211 -0.70 11.37 12.45
N ALA A 212 -0.52 11.03 11.16
CA ALA A 212 -0.13 12.00 10.15
C ALA A 212 -1.20 13.07 9.92
N MET A 213 -2.49 12.71 9.94
CA MET A 213 -3.58 13.69 9.91
C MET A 213 -3.52 14.64 11.12
N ASP A 214 -3.37 14.10 12.32
CA ASP A 214 -3.28 14.90 13.55
C ASP A 214 -2.07 15.86 13.49
N ALA A 215 -0.93 15.40 12.98
CA ALA A 215 0.24 16.24 12.77
C ALA A 215 0.03 17.34 11.71
N LEU A 216 -0.65 17.03 10.60
CA LEU A 216 -1.01 18.03 9.58
C LEU A 216 -1.93 19.13 10.14
N ILE A 217 -2.88 18.77 11.01
CA ILE A 217 -3.74 19.73 11.71
C ILE A 217 -2.89 20.71 12.52
N ASN A 218 -1.88 20.18 13.21
CA ASN A 218 -0.94 20.96 14.02
C ASN A 218 0.18 21.65 13.21
N GLY A 219 0.15 21.58 11.87
CA GLY A 219 1.14 22.24 11.00
C GLY A 219 2.48 21.51 10.89
N HIS A 220 2.56 20.25 11.31
CA HIS A 220 3.73 19.39 11.14
C HIS A 220 3.60 18.54 9.87
N CYS A 221 4.71 17.90 9.48
CA CYS A 221 4.83 16.89 8.40
C CYS A 221 4.35 17.27 6.98
N ALA A 222 3.86 18.49 6.75
CA ALA A 222 3.39 18.97 5.46
C ALA A 222 4.51 19.03 4.41
N GLY A 223 4.20 18.64 3.18
CA GLY A 223 5.12 18.63 2.03
C GLY A 223 6.13 17.49 2.03
N LYS A 224 5.97 16.48 2.89
CA LYS A 224 6.93 15.38 3.06
C LYS A 224 6.31 14.01 2.80
N ALA A 225 7.18 13.08 2.40
CA ALA A 225 6.89 11.65 2.38
C ALA A 225 7.50 10.98 3.62
N TYR A 226 6.92 9.85 4.04
CA TYR A 226 7.41 9.06 5.17
C TYR A 226 7.31 7.56 4.90
N PHE A 227 8.35 6.80 5.20
CA PHE A 227 8.24 5.35 5.31
C PHE A 227 7.46 4.96 6.57
N VAL A 228 6.62 3.93 6.43
CA VAL A 228 5.82 3.39 7.53
C VAL A 228 6.04 1.88 7.58
N SER A 229 6.56 1.39 8.71
CA SER A 229 6.81 -0.03 8.95
C SER A 229 6.50 -0.44 10.40
N GLN A 230 6.73 -1.72 10.74
CA GLN A 230 6.61 -2.22 12.11
C GLN A 230 7.79 -1.84 13.03
N ASP A 231 8.79 -1.10 12.53
CA ASP A 231 10.04 -0.84 13.28
C ASP A 231 10.79 -2.12 13.69
N GLU A 232 10.45 -3.25 13.05
CA GLU A 232 10.95 -4.58 13.35
C GLU A 232 11.14 -5.33 12.01
N PRO A 233 12.20 -5.02 11.24
CA PRO A 233 12.47 -5.71 9.98
C PRO A 233 12.69 -7.22 10.21
N VAL A 234 12.14 -8.04 9.32
CA VAL A 234 12.15 -9.50 9.45
C VAL A 234 12.97 -10.16 8.35
N LYS A 235 13.52 -11.34 8.62
CA LYS A 235 13.98 -12.23 7.55
C LYS A 235 12.77 -12.76 6.80
N LEU A 236 12.69 -12.48 5.49
CA LEU A 236 11.49 -12.73 4.69
C LEU A 236 11.04 -14.20 4.75
N TRP A 237 11.96 -15.13 4.47
CA TRP A 237 11.62 -16.55 4.34
C TRP A 237 11.26 -17.21 5.68
N PRO A 238 12.00 -17.00 6.78
CA PRO A 238 11.55 -17.41 8.11
C PRO A 238 10.18 -16.83 8.49
N TRP A 239 9.91 -15.56 8.17
CA TRP A 239 8.62 -14.94 8.45
C TRP A 239 7.47 -15.56 7.64
N ILE A 240 7.67 -15.83 6.34
CA ILE A 240 6.70 -16.56 5.51
C ILE A 240 6.46 -17.97 6.08
N ASN A 241 7.53 -18.70 6.40
CA ASN A 241 7.43 -20.07 6.92
C ASN A 241 6.66 -20.12 8.24
N ARG A 242 6.86 -19.14 9.13
CA ARG A 242 6.08 -19.01 10.36
C ARG A 242 4.56 -18.91 10.11
N ILE A 243 4.15 -18.19 9.06
CA ILE A 243 2.74 -18.07 8.69
C ILE A 243 2.24 -19.41 8.13
N LEU A 244 3.00 -20.03 7.22
CA LEU A 244 2.65 -21.33 6.62
C LEU A 244 2.51 -22.43 7.68
N GLU A 245 3.47 -22.54 8.59
CA GLU A 245 3.45 -23.49 9.71
C GLU A 245 2.24 -23.23 10.64
N GLY A 246 1.94 -21.96 10.91
CA GLY A 246 0.76 -21.57 11.69
C GLY A 246 -0.58 -22.00 11.06
N LEU A 247 -0.61 -22.14 9.74
CA LEU A 247 -1.74 -22.67 8.96
C LEU A 247 -1.68 -24.19 8.76
N GLY A 248 -0.62 -24.86 9.21
CA GLY A 248 -0.42 -26.31 9.03
C GLY A 248 0.18 -26.70 7.68
N TYR A 249 0.73 -25.75 6.92
CA TYR A 249 1.44 -26.02 5.67
C TYR A 249 2.93 -26.31 5.91
N PRO A 250 3.58 -27.12 5.04
CA PRO A 250 5.01 -27.36 5.15
C PRO A 250 5.82 -26.08 4.84
N PRO A 251 6.97 -25.89 5.49
CA PRO A 251 7.83 -24.74 5.23
C PRO A 251 8.47 -24.83 3.84
N ILE A 252 8.73 -23.67 3.24
CA ILE A 252 9.50 -23.58 1.99
C ILE A 252 10.98 -23.79 2.31
N GLN A 253 11.59 -24.74 1.61
CA GLN A 253 13.01 -25.10 1.78
C GLN A 253 13.81 -25.01 0.47
N GLN A 254 13.15 -25.17 -0.68
CA GLN A 254 13.83 -25.17 -1.96
C GLN A 254 14.26 -23.77 -2.35
N LYS A 255 15.53 -23.63 -2.74
CA LYS A 255 16.11 -22.37 -3.22
C LYS A 255 16.24 -22.36 -4.74
N ILE A 256 16.11 -21.18 -5.35
CA ILE A 256 16.53 -20.92 -6.73
C ILE A 256 17.39 -19.66 -6.79
N PRO A 257 18.50 -19.65 -7.56
CA PRO A 257 19.32 -18.47 -7.72
C PRO A 257 18.53 -17.30 -8.34
N LEU A 258 18.78 -16.08 -7.88
CA LEU A 258 18.14 -14.86 -8.42
C LEU A 258 18.28 -14.75 -9.95
N PRO A 259 19.43 -15.00 -10.60
CA PRO A 259 19.52 -14.93 -12.05
C PRO A 259 18.58 -15.89 -12.79
N VAL A 260 18.31 -17.05 -12.21
CA VAL A 260 17.37 -18.05 -12.75
C VAL A 260 15.94 -17.54 -12.60
N ALA A 261 15.57 -17.08 -11.40
CA ALA A 261 14.23 -16.53 -11.15
C ALA A 261 13.95 -15.28 -12.01
N TYR A 262 14.95 -14.42 -12.19
CA TYR A 262 14.87 -13.20 -13.01
C TYR A 262 14.67 -13.54 -14.49
N THR A 263 15.43 -14.49 -15.02
CA THR A 263 15.29 -14.97 -16.40
C THR A 263 13.93 -15.63 -16.62
N ALA A 264 13.49 -16.48 -15.69
CA ALA A 264 12.16 -17.10 -15.72
C ALA A 264 11.05 -16.03 -15.72
N GLY A 265 11.20 -14.99 -14.90
CA GLY A 265 10.32 -13.83 -14.91
C GLY A 265 10.28 -13.16 -16.29
N ALA A 266 11.44 -12.84 -16.88
CA ALA A 266 11.51 -12.22 -18.20
C ALA A 266 10.80 -13.04 -19.30
N VAL A 267 10.97 -14.37 -19.28
CA VAL A 267 10.30 -15.28 -20.21
C VAL A 267 8.78 -15.29 -19.98
N CYS A 268 8.33 -15.37 -18.71
CA CYS A 268 6.90 -15.32 -18.40
C CYS A 268 6.28 -13.99 -18.84
N GLU A 269 6.95 -12.87 -18.59
CA GLU A 269 6.49 -11.55 -19.01
C GLU A 269 6.35 -11.45 -20.54
N ALA A 270 7.36 -11.92 -21.29
CA ALA A 270 7.34 -11.94 -22.75
C ALA A 270 6.21 -12.84 -23.27
N PHE A 271 6.07 -14.04 -22.72
CA PHE A 271 5.02 -14.98 -23.11
C PHE A 271 3.62 -14.42 -22.82
N TRP A 272 3.38 -13.81 -21.65
CA TRP A 272 2.09 -13.20 -21.32
C TRP A 272 1.74 -12.04 -22.27
N LYS A 273 2.73 -11.22 -22.63
CA LYS A 273 2.56 -10.11 -23.57
C LYS A 273 2.26 -10.62 -24.99
N CYS A 274 3.09 -11.53 -25.50
CA CYS A 274 2.96 -12.05 -26.86
C CYS A 274 1.67 -12.86 -27.06
N CYS A 275 1.30 -13.69 -26.08
CA CYS A 275 0.11 -14.53 -26.14
C CYS A 275 -1.16 -13.84 -25.62
N ARG A 276 -1.09 -12.55 -25.22
CA ARG A 276 -2.21 -11.77 -24.67
C ARG A 276 -2.99 -12.50 -23.58
N ARG A 277 -2.27 -13.22 -22.70
CA ARG A 277 -2.92 -13.99 -21.63
C ARG A 277 -3.57 -13.05 -20.62
N MET A 278 -4.78 -13.39 -20.20
CA MET A 278 -5.43 -12.72 -19.08
C MET A 278 -4.74 -13.12 -17.76
N GLY A 279 -4.76 -12.19 -16.79
CA GLY A 279 -4.19 -12.39 -15.47
C GLY A 279 -2.69 -12.09 -15.36
N GLU A 280 -2.15 -12.30 -14.17
CA GLU A 280 -0.75 -12.02 -13.85
C GLU A 280 0.13 -13.26 -14.15
N PRO A 281 1.35 -13.08 -14.67
CA PRO A 281 2.30 -14.18 -14.81
C PRO A 281 2.71 -14.70 -13.42
N PRO A 282 3.03 -16.00 -13.29
CA PRO A 282 3.41 -16.60 -12.02
C PRO A 282 4.72 -16.05 -11.44
N MET A 283 5.56 -15.43 -12.29
CA MET A 283 6.79 -14.76 -11.91
C MET A 283 6.99 -13.54 -12.81
N THR A 284 7.41 -12.43 -12.22
CA THR A 284 7.90 -11.24 -12.95
C THR A 284 9.33 -10.96 -12.52
N ARG A 285 10.07 -10.18 -13.32
CA ARG A 285 11.39 -9.69 -12.92
C ARG A 285 11.30 -8.85 -11.64
N PHE A 286 10.21 -8.09 -11.47
CA PHE A 286 9.94 -7.33 -10.26
C PHE A 286 9.81 -8.24 -9.03
N ILE A 287 8.93 -9.26 -9.09
CA ILE A 287 8.77 -10.25 -8.00
C ILE A 287 10.10 -10.95 -7.69
N ALA A 288 10.85 -11.38 -8.71
CA ALA A 288 12.13 -12.05 -8.50
C ALA A 288 13.12 -11.18 -7.72
N VAL A 289 13.18 -9.87 -8.02
CA VAL A 289 14.06 -8.92 -7.31
C VAL A 289 13.56 -8.67 -5.90
N GLU A 290 12.26 -8.41 -5.71
CA GLU A 290 11.67 -8.11 -4.40
C GLU A 290 11.76 -9.31 -3.43
N LEU A 291 11.68 -10.55 -3.93
CA LEU A 291 11.81 -11.74 -3.09
C LEU A 291 13.25 -12.09 -2.72
N ALA A 292 14.25 -11.47 -3.35
CA ALA A 292 15.66 -11.81 -3.20
C ALA A 292 16.50 -10.74 -2.51
N LYS A 293 16.01 -9.50 -2.40
CA LYS A 293 16.79 -8.36 -1.91
C LYS A 293 16.24 -7.81 -0.62
N ASP A 294 17.12 -7.13 0.12
CA ASP A 294 16.73 -6.39 1.30
C ASP A 294 15.93 -5.15 0.92
N HIS A 295 14.89 -4.85 1.67
CA HIS A 295 14.12 -3.62 1.55
C HIS A 295 13.45 -3.30 2.90
N TYR A 296 14.25 -2.67 3.75
CA TYR A 296 13.80 -2.08 5.00
C TYR A 296 14.29 -0.63 5.08
N TYR A 297 13.56 0.20 5.82
CA TYR A 297 13.68 1.65 5.75
C TYR A 297 13.83 2.26 7.14
N ASP A 298 14.50 3.41 7.20
CA ASP A 298 14.51 4.21 8.43
C ASP A 298 13.18 4.96 8.56
N ILE A 299 12.50 4.80 9.69
CA ILE A 299 11.23 5.46 10.01
C ILE A 299 11.39 6.53 11.12
N ALA A 300 12.62 6.95 11.44
CA ALA A 300 12.90 7.96 12.45
C ALA A 300 12.16 9.28 12.19
N ALA A 301 11.99 9.67 10.93
CA ALA A 301 11.24 10.86 10.55
C ALA A 301 9.76 10.75 10.94
N ALA A 302 9.11 9.61 10.68
CA ALA A 302 7.72 9.35 11.09
C ALA A 302 7.57 9.36 12.62
N LYS A 303 8.54 8.77 13.32
CA LYS A 303 8.59 8.75 14.79
C LYS A 303 8.73 10.15 15.40
N LYS A 304 9.46 11.04 14.73
CA LYS A 304 9.74 12.41 15.19
C LYS A 304 8.59 13.35 14.85
N ASP A 305 8.14 13.36 13.60
CA ASP A 305 7.27 14.40 13.08
C ASP A 305 5.79 14.19 13.42
N PHE A 306 5.36 12.94 13.63
CA PHE A 306 3.98 12.62 14.02
C PHE A 306 3.86 11.49 15.05
N ASN A 307 4.92 11.26 15.83
CA ASN A 307 4.96 10.30 16.94
C ASN A 307 4.46 8.89 16.58
N TYR A 308 4.69 8.43 15.36
CA TYR A 308 4.28 7.09 14.98
C TYR A 308 5.03 6.04 15.78
N ARG A 309 4.30 5.14 16.45
CA ARG A 309 4.81 3.96 17.15
C ARG A 309 3.85 2.79 16.88
N PRO A 310 4.32 1.66 16.34
CA PRO A 310 3.51 0.46 16.19
C PRO A 310 2.93 0.03 17.55
N THR A 311 1.59 -0.06 17.65
CA THR A 311 0.92 -0.43 18.90
C THR A 311 0.74 -1.94 19.02
N VAL A 312 0.56 -2.62 17.89
CA VAL A 312 0.49 -4.08 17.77
C VAL A 312 1.85 -4.64 17.36
N GLY A 313 2.51 -5.38 18.25
CA GLY A 313 3.79 -6.03 17.97
C GLY A 313 3.69 -7.18 16.95
N MET A 314 4.82 -7.57 16.35
CA MET A 314 4.88 -8.56 15.26
C MET A 314 4.21 -9.89 15.61
N ASN A 315 4.50 -10.42 16.81
CA ASN A 315 3.92 -11.70 17.25
C ASN A 315 2.40 -11.68 17.33
N GLN A 316 1.84 -10.59 17.85
CA GLN A 316 0.39 -10.42 17.95
C GLN A 316 -0.23 -10.20 16.56
N ALA A 317 0.42 -9.41 15.70
CA ALA A 317 -0.03 -9.18 14.34
C ALA A 317 -0.09 -10.49 13.53
N VAL A 318 0.98 -11.30 13.58
CA VAL A 318 1.02 -12.62 12.92
C VAL A 318 -0.05 -13.55 13.47
N GLY A 319 -0.23 -13.63 14.80
CA GLY A 319 -1.27 -14.46 15.41
C GLY A 319 -2.69 -14.08 14.96
N LYS A 320 -3.02 -12.79 14.96
CA LYS A 320 -4.32 -12.29 14.45
C LYS A 320 -4.52 -12.61 12.97
N THR A 321 -3.45 -12.50 12.18
CA THR A 321 -3.50 -12.78 10.73
C THR A 321 -3.72 -14.26 10.45
N ILE A 322 -3.03 -15.15 11.16
CA ILE A 322 -3.22 -16.61 11.03
C ILE A 322 -4.66 -17.00 11.41
N ALA A 323 -5.22 -16.41 12.47
CA ALA A 323 -6.61 -16.66 12.87
C ALA A 323 -7.60 -16.27 11.75
N ASP A 324 -7.48 -15.05 11.20
CA ASP A 324 -8.31 -14.60 10.09
C ASP A 324 -8.19 -15.48 8.84
N LEU A 325 -6.96 -15.88 8.49
CA LEU A 325 -6.72 -16.75 7.35
C LEU A 325 -7.39 -18.13 7.53
N LYS A 326 -7.33 -18.72 8.73
CA LYS A 326 -8.06 -19.96 9.03
C LYS A 326 -9.57 -19.79 8.91
N ASP A 327 -10.11 -18.71 9.45
CA ASP A 327 -11.55 -18.41 9.36
C ASP A 327 -12.01 -18.24 7.91
N ARG A 328 -11.11 -17.81 7.02
CA ARG A 328 -11.33 -17.68 5.57
C ARG A 328 -11.01 -18.95 4.77
N GLY A 329 -10.67 -20.05 5.43
CA GLY A 329 -10.47 -21.37 4.82
C GLY A 329 -9.10 -21.60 4.20
N TYR A 330 -8.07 -20.85 4.61
CA TYR A 330 -6.68 -21.16 4.32
C TYR A 330 -6.12 -22.21 5.26
#